data_AF-A0A7T4UKK4-F1
#
_entry.id   AF-A0A7T4UKK4-F1
#
_cell.length_a   1.000
_cell.length_b   1.000
_cell.length_c   1.000
_cell.angle_alpha   90.00
_cell.angle_beta   90.00
_cell.angle_gamma   90.00
#
_symmetry.space_group_name_H-M   'P 1'
#
loop_
_entity.id
_entity.type
_entity.pdbx_description
1 polymer ?
#
loop_
_entity_poly.entity_id
_entity_poly.type
_entity_poly.pdbx_seq_one_letter_code
_entity_poly.pdbx_strand_id
1 'polypeptide(L)'
;MNKYIFLFILVLSGLKVFSQSVYTNTPDSAAMFPKKYGAFEHYAFVLNGKVIGHQALVNNPEAKLNNIFPYPIRLEGRRYLGAVYFHTEERYAPPVRDANLPAYFINGTQVSPYQIRMIKMELYKRIAKSTQDTTINGILYRGSIYVDTDEDYFADRISLPDLIVKYTGLAPEEVIIHWHNTQYRYIYEGDIGMIIKNNFPLYSFTISNLSLKGVSVDRVHFAQGDRYVVHLSDNSYKSSMPKTGLFTGDLLAIDTVFPCYVPDFDVQEDGIFNYVEVEPRPRNGIDFYLKKLSSTMGLPAVKPSTATQADSITVQFIILKDGMIANLKSVEPDKSDHEDILTAIKKNACIWWPSVQGGRPVLFRRKMVIFYSKDQKGNIQSIDGLKYRYNFVQTNNKP
;
A
#
# COMPACT_ATOMS: atom_id res chain seq x y z
N MET A 1 -34.08 -68.19 32.70
CA MET A 1 -33.48 -69.18 31.78
C MET A 1 -33.47 -68.58 30.39
N ASN A 2 -32.31 -68.60 29.73
CA ASN A 2 -32.00 -68.04 28.40
C ASN A 2 -33.19 -67.84 27.46
N LYS A 3 -33.35 -66.63 26.91
CA LYS A 3 -33.99 -66.44 25.61
C LYS A 3 -33.06 -65.65 24.69
N TYR A 4 -32.38 -66.42 23.85
CA TYR A 4 -31.77 -66.05 22.58
C TYR A 4 -32.77 -65.22 21.75
N ILE A 5 -32.43 -64.02 21.23
CA ILE A 5 -31.50 -63.69 20.12
C ILE A 5 -32.16 -63.91 18.75
N PHE A 6 -32.32 -62.77 18.04
CA PHE A 6 -32.61 -62.54 16.61
C PHE A 6 -34.08 -62.71 16.19
N LEU A 7 -34.68 -61.84 15.35
CA LEU A 7 -34.21 -61.23 14.10
C LEU A 7 -35.08 -59.96 13.87
N PHE A 8 -34.53 -58.75 13.81
CA PHE A 8 -34.08 -58.02 12.61
C PHE A 8 -35.20 -57.32 11.79
N ILE A 9 -34.95 -56.03 11.52
CA ILE A 9 -35.51 -55.18 10.44
C ILE A 9 -36.86 -54.51 10.69
N LEU A 10 -36.83 -53.31 11.26
CA LEU A 10 -37.38 -52.07 10.67
C LEU A 10 -37.34 -50.97 11.73
N VAL A 11 -36.60 -49.90 11.44
CA VAL A 11 -36.90 -48.47 11.68
C VAL A 11 -35.56 -47.75 11.51
N LEU A 12 -35.17 -47.60 10.24
CA LEU A 12 -34.22 -46.58 9.79
C LEU A 12 -35.03 -45.29 9.60
N SER A 13 -35.40 -44.64 10.68
CA SER A 13 -35.92 -43.28 10.64
C SER A 13 -35.88 -42.67 12.04
N GLY A 14 -35.06 -41.64 12.21
CA GLY A 14 -35.22 -40.73 13.35
C GLY A 14 -34.00 -40.44 14.20
N LEU A 15 -32.79 -40.37 13.63
CA LEU A 15 -31.77 -39.49 14.19
C LEU A 15 -31.21 -38.63 13.06
N LYS A 16 -31.76 -37.42 12.93
CA LYS A 16 -31.08 -36.31 12.27
C LYS A 16 -29.80 -36.06 13.06
N VAL A 17 -28.72 -36.69 12.63
CA VAL A 17 -27.38 -36.16 12.88
C VAL A 17 -27.36 -34.83 12.15
N PHE A 18 -27.38 -33.73 12.91
CA PHE A 18 -27.00 -32.43 12.38
C PHE A 18 -25.52 -32.53 12.00
N SER A 19 -25.26 -33.00 10.78
CA SER A 19 -24.02 -32.68 10.10
C SER A 19 -23.96 -31.16 10.08
N GLN A 20 -22.94 -30.60 10.73
CA GLN A 20 -22.55 -29.22 10.51
C GLN A 20 -22.34 -29.07 9.01
N SER A 21 -23.34 -28.54 8.30
CA SER A 21 -23.14 -28.07 6.94
C SER A 21 -22.18 -26.91 7.07
N VAL A 22 -20.89 -27.18 6.94
CA VAL A 22 -19.91 -26.16 6.60
C VAL A 22 -20.47 -25.53 5.33
N TYR A 23 -21.00 -24.31 5.48
CA TYR A 23 -21.43 -23.47 4.39
C TYR A 23 -20.14 -23.10 3.63
N THR A 24 -19.62 -24.03 2.82
CA THR A 24 -18.60 -23.73 1.82
C THR A 24 -19.32 -22.97 0.72
N ASN A 25 -19.36 -21.64 0.86
CA ASN A 25 -19.67 -20.74 -0.24
C ASN A 25 -18.53 -20.84 -1.26
N THR A 26 -18.48 -21.92 -2.02
CA THR A 26 -17.65 -22.00 -3.22
C THR A 26 -18.35 -21.11 -4.25
N PRO A 27 -17.79 -19.94 -4.60
CA PRO A 27 -18.46 -19.05 -5.53
C PRO A 27 -18.52 -19.74 -6.91
N ASP A 28 -19.66 -19.63 -7.59
CA ASP A 28 -19.83 -20.20 -8.92
C ASP A 28 -18.76 -19.62 -9.86
N SER A 29 -17.88 -20.50 -10.35
CA SER A 29 -16.79 -20.14 -11.27
C SER A 29 -17.28 -19.42 -12.54
N ALA A 30 -18.50 -19.72 -13.01
CA ALA A 30 -19.08 -19.06 -14.17
C ALA A 30 -19.53 -17.62 -13.87
N ALA A 31 -19.99 -17.35 -12.64
CA ALA A 31 -20.37 -16.01 -12.19
C ALA A 31 -19.13 -15.15 -11.86
N MET A 32 -18.03 -15.77 -11.42
CA MET A 32 -16.78 -15.05 -11.19
C MET A 32 -16.04 -14.69 -12.47
N PHE A 33 -16.16 -15.48 -13.55
CA PHE A 33 -15.41 -15.26 -14.80
C PHE A 33 -16.36 -15.23 -16.01
N PRO A 34 -16.98 -14.07 -16.28
CA PRO A 34 -17.94 -13.98 -17.36
C PRO A 34 -17.25 -14.13 -18.73
N LYS A 35 -17.76 -15.05 -19.56
CA LYS A 35 -17.37 -15.19 -20.98
C LYS A 35 -17.90 -14.07 -21.87
N LYS A 36 -18.78 -13.21 -21.33
CA LYS A 36 -19.28 -12.03 -22.03
C LYS A 36 -18.36 -10.86 -21.72
N TYR A 37 -17.78 -10.29 -22.76
CA TYR A 37 -16.94 -9.12 -22.67
C TYR A 37 -17.82 -7.88 -22.52
N GLY A 38 -17.64 -7.17 -21.42
CA GLY A 38 -18.14 -5.82 -21.26
C GLY A 38 -17.53 -4.93 -22.33
N ALA A 39 -18.33 -4.02 -22.85
CA ALA A 39 -17.76 -2.90 -23.56
C ALA A 39 -17.59 -1.77 -22.54
N PHE A 40 -16.49 -1.03 -22.66
CA PHE A 40 -16.35 0.29 -22.05
C PHE A 40 -17.34 1.33 -22.63
N GLU A 41 -18.50 0.89 -23.13
CA GLU A 41 -19.53 1.64 -23.85
C GLU A 41 -19.96 2.94 -23.13
N HIS A 42 -19.85 2.97 -21.80
CA HIS A 42 -20.22 4.11 -20.98
C HIS A 42 -19.03 4.83 -20.33
N TYR A 43 -17.80 4.46 -20.68
CA TYR A 43 -16.59 5.14 -20.27
C TYR A 43 -16.20 6.16 -21.33
N ALA A 44 -15.52 7.23 -20.92
CA ALA A 44 -14.85 8.11 -21.85
C ALA A 44 -13.54 7.48 -22.31
N PHE A 45 -13.25 7.48 -23.61
CA PHE A 45 -11.90 7.22 -24.09
C PHE A 45 -11.16 8.56 -24.16
N VAL A 46 -9.99 8.65 -23.54
CA VAL A 46 -9.20 9.87 -23.47
C VAL A 46 -7.83 9.60 -24.06
N LEU A 47 -7.51 10.16 -25.22
CA LEU A 47 -6.20 10.02 -25.87
C LEU A 47 -5.44 11.34 -25.77
N ASN A 48 -4.25 11.31 -25.18
CA ASN A 48 -3.39 12.50 -24.99
C ASN A 48 -4.16 13.69 -24.34
N GLY A 49 -5.03 13.38 -23.38
CA GLY A 49 -5.85 14.37 -22.66
C GLY A 49 -7.12 14.84 -23.35
N LYS A 50 -7.45 14.35 -24.55
CA LYS A 50 -8.68 14.69 -25.28
C LYS A 50 -9.67 13.54 -25.31
N VAL A 51 -10.96 13.82 -25.12
CA VAL A 51 -11.99 12.78 -25.24
C VAL A 51 -12.14 12.40 -26.72
N ILE A 52 -12.12 11.11 -27.00
CA ILE A 52 -12.27 10.53 -28.33
C ILE A 52 -13.41 9.53 -28.36
N GLY A 53 -13.98 9.29 -29.55
CA GLY A 53 -14.90 8.18 -29.74
C GLY A 53 -14.18 6.83 -29.66
N HIS A 54 -14.87 5.78 -29.21
CA HIS A 54 -14.31 4.43 -29.07
C HIS A 54 -13.62 3.92 -30.35
N GLN A 55 -14.21 4.22 -31.53
CA GLN A 55 -13.68 3.80 -32.84
C GLN A 55 -12.43 4.58 -33.27
N ALA A 56 -12.12 5.72 -32.64
CA ALA A 56 -10.99 6.54 -33.03
C ALA A 56 -9.64 5.86 -32.76
N LEU A 57 -9.56 4.92 -31.81
CA LEU A 57 -8.32 4.18 -31.53
C LEU A 57 -7.83 3.33 -32.71
N VAL A 58 -8.74 2.85 -33.57
CA VAL A 58 -8.39 2.10 -34.78
C VAL A 58 -7.53 2.95 -35.73
N ASN A 59 -7.71 4.27 -35.70
CA ASN A 59 -6.95 5.22 -36.51
C ASN A 59 -5.70 5.76 -35.80
N ASN A 60 -5.38 5.28 -34.60
CA ASN A 60 -4.22 5.68 -33.81
C ASN A 60 -3.40 4.44 -33.43
N PRO A 61 -2.69 3.80 -34.37
CA PRO A 61 -1.97 2.55 -34.14
C PRO A 61 -0.89 2.65 -33.06
N GLU A 62 -0.38 3.83 -32.79
CA GLU A 62 0.58 4.10 -31.72
C GLU A 62 -0.05 4.25 -30.33
N ALA A 63 -1.39 4.30 -30.23
CA ALA A 63 -2.08 4.45 -28.96
C ALA A 63 -1.87 3.23 -28.06
N LYS A 64 -1.47 3.50 -26.82
CA LYS A 64 -1.30 2.51 -25.76
C LYS A 64 -2.24 2.83 -24.62
N LEU A 65 -2.76 1.79 -23.96
CA LEU A 65 -3.52 1.96 -22.73
C LEU A 65 -2.61 2.52 -21.64
N ASN A 66 -3.05 3.59 -20.99
CA ASN A 66 -2.35 4.22 -19.88
C ASN A 66 -2.90 3.77 -18.52
N ASN A 67 -4.18 4.08 -18.27
CA ASN A 67 -4.80 3.95 -16.95
C ASN A 67 -6.33 3.89 -17.07
N ILE A 68 -7.00 3.39 -16.05
CA ILE A 68 -8.45 3.26 -16.00
C ILE A 68 -8.97 3.94 -14.74
N PHE A 69 -9.95 4.82 -14.93
CA PHE A 69 -10.70 5.46 -13.86
C PHE A 69 -12.11 4.87 -13.82
N PRO A 70 -12.40 3.93 -12.90
CA PRO A 70 -13.64 3.17 -12.91
C PRO A 70 -14.82 3.88 -12.22
N TYR A 71 -14.81 5.22 -12.17
CA TYR A 71 -15.83 6.02 -11.47
C TYR A 71 -16.49 7.06 -12.34
N PRO A 72 -17.74 7.43 -12.02
CA PRO A 72 -18.43 8.47 -12.77
C PRO A 72 -17.62 9.76 -12.83
N ILE A 73 -17.37 10.22 -14.04
CA ILE A 73 -16.58 11.42 -14.32
C ILE A 73 -17.32 12.32 -15.29
N ARG A 74 -17.09 13.63 -15.19
CA ARG A 74 -17.60 14.60 -16.15
C ARG A 74 -16.44 15.14 -16.98
N LEU A 75 -16.45 14.85 -18.28
CA LEU A 75 -15.45 15.33 -19.24
C LEU A 75 -16.18 16.04 -20.38
N GLU A 76 -15.69 17.21 -20.77
CA GLU A 76 -16.28 18.03 -21.84
C GLU A 76 -17.80 18.23 -21.68
N GLY A 77 -18.25 18.42 -20.43
CA GLY A 77 -19.66 18.64 -20.09
C GLY A 77 -20.54 17.39 -20.06
N ARG A 78 -20.06 16.22 -20.53
CA ARG A 78 -20.78 14.93 -20.54
C ARG A 78 -20.40 14.07 -19.34
N ARG A 79 -21.37 13.31 -18.81
CA ARG A 79 -21.16 12.37 -17.70
C ARG A 79 -20.90 10.97 -18.28
N TYR A 80 -19.84 10.34 -17.79
CA TYR A 80 -19.46 8.96 -18.09
C TYR A 80 -19.49 8.14 -16.80
N LEU A 81 -19.54 6.81 -16.91
CA LEU A 81 -19.41 5.88 -15.77
C LEU A 81 -17.95 5.65 -15.36
N GLY A 82 -17.01 6.09 -16.20
CA GLY A 82 -15.57 5.96 -16.01
C GLY A 82 -14.80 6.64 -17.14
N ALA A 83 -13.48 6.58 -17.10
CA ALA A 83 -12.61 6.98 -18.20
C ALA A 83 -11.48 5.97 -18.40
N VAL A 84 -11.14 5.72 -19.66
CA VAL A 84 -10.00 4.91 -20.09
C VAL A 84 -9.02 5.86 -20.78
N TYR A 85 -7.82 5.95 -20.22
CA TYR A 85 -6.79 6.86 -20.69
C TYR A 85 -5.82 6.12 -21.60
N PHE A 86 -5.44 6.78 -22.69
CA PHE A 86 -4.51 6.31 -23.68
C PHE A 86 -3.47 7.39 -23.95
N HIS A 87 -2.30 6.97 -24.39
CA HIS A 87 -1.25 7.86 -24.83
C HIS A 87 -0.58 7.33 -26.10
N THR A 88 -0.08 8.22 -26.94
CA THR A 88 0.76 7.86 -28.10
C THR A 88 2.25 7.90 -27.77
N GLU A 89 2.62 8.65 -26.71
CA GLU A 89 3.99 8.84 -26.25
C GLU A 89 4.04 8.88 -24.73
N GLU A 90 5.12 8.41 -24.12
CA GLU A 90 5.28 8.34 -22.65
C GLU A 90 5.12 9.71 -21.96
N ARG A 91 5.48 10.82 -22.63
CA ARG A 91 5.28 12.17 -22.08
C ARG A 91 3.81 12.55 -21.84
N TYR A 92 2.87 11.86 -22.49
CA TYR A 92 1.44 12.05 -22.33
C TYR A 92 0.80 11.06 -21.35
N ALA A 93 1.56 10.06 -20.88
CA ALA A 93 1.14 9.16 -19.83
C ALA A 93 1.24 9.90 -18.48
N PRO A 94 0.15 10.23 -17.78
CA PRO A 94 0.25 10.61 -16.38
C PRO A 94 0.96 9.49 -15.61
N PRO A 95 1.81 9.82 -14.62
CA PRO A 95 2.64 8.83 -13.93
C PRO A 95 1.74 7.80 -13.25
N VAL A 96 1.64 6.62 -13.86
CA VAL A 96 1.15 5.43 -13.16
C VAL A 96 2.24 5.11 -12.16
N ARG A 97 1.94 5.08 -10.86
CA ARG A 97 2.91 4.57 -9.86
C ARG A 97 3.34 3.20 -10.38
N ASP A 98 4.62 3.08 -10.75
CA ASP A 98 5.15 1.90 -11.41
C ASP A 98 4.96 0.72 -10.48
N ALA A 99 3.81 0.06 -10.59
CA ALA A 99 3.38 -0.95 -9.65
C ALA A 99 4.45 -2.02 -9.56
N ASN A 100 5.06 -2.32 -10.70
CA ASN A 100 6.02 -3.37 -10.98
C ASN A 100 7.47 -3.06 -10.56
N LEU A 101 7.76 -1.83 -10.12
CA LEU A 101 9.09 -1.45 -9.67
C LEU A 101 9.11 -1.35 -8.15
N PRO A 102 10.15 -1.90 -7.49
CA PRO A 102 11.30 -2.64 -7.99
C PRO A 102 10.92 -4.08 -8.41
N ALA A 103 11.87 -4.88 -8.88
CA ALA A 103 11.62 -6.32 -9.03
C ALA A 103 11.42 -6.97 -7.66
N TYR A 104 10.42 -7.84 -7.52
CA TYR A 104 10.06 -8.46 -6.24
C TYR A 104 10.28 -9.97 -6.28
N PHE A 105 10.82 -10.54 -5.19
CA PHE A 105 11.16 -11.95 -5.08
C PHE A 105 10.71 -12.54 -3.74
N ILE A 106 10.16 -13.76 -3.76
CA ILE A 106 9.88 -14.59 -2.58
C ILE A 106 10.64 -15.89 -2.72
N ASN A 107 11.50 -16.22 -1.75
CA ASN A 107 12.33 -17.43 -1.78
C ASN A 107 13.05 -17.61 -3.14
N GLY A 108 13.59 -16.51 -3.69
CA GLY A 108 14.27 -16.48 -4.98
C GLY A 108 13.38 -16.48 -6.24
N THR A 109 12.07 -16.65 -6.10
CA THR A 109 11.13 -16.65 -7.23
C THR A 109 10.58 -15.25 -7.47
N GLN A 110 10.65 -14.75 -8.72
CA GLN A 110 10.09 -13.44 -9.07
C GLN A 110 8.56 -13.46 -8.91
N VAL A 111 8.03 -12.47 -8.23
CA VAL A 111 6.62 -12.29 -7.96
C VAL A 111 6.19 -10.86 -8.24
N SER A 112 4.90 -10.61 -8.23
CA SER A 112 4.40 -9.24 -8.22
C SER A 112 4.53 -8.59 -6.84
N PRO A 113 4.56 -7.25 -6.81
CA PRO A 113 4.49 -6.44 -5.59
C PRO A 113 3.31 -6.78 -4.68
N TYR A 114 2.22 -7.25 -5.26
CA TYR A 114 1.01 -7.61 -4.54
C TYR A 114 1.20 -8.91 -3.74
N GLN A 115 1.87 -9.90 -4.32
CA GLN A 115 2.10 -11.19 -3.67
C GLN A 115 2.90 -11.05 -2.38
N ILE A 116 3.87 -10.13 -2.35
CA ILE A 116 4.63 -9.82 -1.14
C ILE A 116 3.78 -9.25 0.00
N ARG A 117 2.67 -8.56 -0.31
CA ARG A 117 1.76 -8.02 0.73
C ARG A 117 0.96 -9.13 1.44
N MET A 118 0.80 -10.27 0.78
CA MET A 118 0.00 -11.40 1.25
C MET A 118 0.75 -12.37 2.15
N ILE A 119 2.09 -12.29 2.22
CA ILE A 119 2.91 -13.20 3.03
C ILE A 119 2.66 -12.94 4.53
N LYS A 120 2.70 -14.01 5.32
CA LYS A 120 2.61 -13.98 6.79
C LYS A 120 3.90 -13.44 7.40
N MET A 121 3.81 -12.32 8.11
CA MET A 121 5.00 -11.63 8.65
C MET A 121 5.73 -12.46 9.71
N GLU A 122 4.97 -13.24 10.46
CA GLU A 122 5.46 -14.15 11.49
C GLU A 122 6.32 -15.30 10.94
N LEU A 123 6.31 -15.53 9.62
CA LEU A 123 7.12 -16.55 8.94
C LEU A 123 8.32 -15.97 8.19
N TYR A 124 8.58 -14.66 8.29
CA TYR A 124 9.69 -14.01 7.57
C TYR A 124 11.03 -14.38 8.20
N LYS A 125 11.97 -14.80 7.35
CA LYS A 125 13.37 -14.99 7.72
C LYS A 125 14.20 -13.76 7.43
N ARG A 126 14.02 -13.17 6.25
CA ARG A 126 14.86 -12.09 5.76
C ARG A 126 14.14 -11.23 4.75
N ILE A 127 14.47 -9.94 4.74
CA ILE A 127 14.17 -9.03 3.64
C ILE A 127 15.48 -8.40 3.20
N ALA A 128 15.81 -8.51 1.92
CA ALA A 128 16.93 -7.81 1.30
C ALA A 128 16.41 -6.87 0.23
N LYS A 129 17.03 -5.70 0.10
CA LYS A 129 16.70 -4.72 -0.93
C LYS A 129 17.97 -4.36 -1.68
N SER A 130 17.88 -4.14 -2.98
CA SER A 130 18.96 -3.69 -3.83
C SER A 130 18.51 -2.47 -4.60
N THR A 131 19.35 -1.44 -4.65
CA THR A 131 19.18 -0.29 -5.54
C THR A 131 19.74 -0.56 -6.94
N GLN A 132 20.44 -1.68 -7.13
CA GLN A 132 20.96 -2.05 -8.44
C GLN A 132 19.80 -2.46 -9.35
N ASP A 133 19.73 -1.79 -10.49
CA ASP A 133 18.77 -2.13 -11.51
C ASP A 133 18.91 -3.59 -11.93
N THR A 134 17.77 -4.26 -12.05
CA THR A 134 17.69 -5.68 -12.36
C THR A 134 16.99 -5.84 -13.69
N THR A 135 17.61 -6.52 -14.66
CA THR A 135 16.97 -6.81 -15.95
C THR A 135 16.47 -8.24 -15.95
N ILE A 136 15.17 -8.44 -16.23
CA ILE A 136 14.54 -9.76 -16.27
C ILE A 136 13.74 -9.85 -17.56
N ASN A 137 14.03 -10.85 -18.40
CA ASN A 137 13.38 -11.05 -19.69
C ASN A 137 13.33 -9.77 -20.57
N GLY A 138 14.42 -9.00 -20.56
CA GLY A 138 14.53 -7.73 -21.32
C GLY A 138 13.83 -6.53 -20.69
N ILE A 139 13.19 -6.69 -19.53
CA ILE A 139 12.54 -5.60 -18.80
C ILE A 139 13.48 -5.10 -17.70
N LEU A 140 13.79 -3.80 -17.72
CA LEU A 140 14.58 -3.13 -16.69
C LEU A 140 13.72 -2.79 -15.48
N TYR A 141 14.17 -3.22 -14.30
CA TYR A 141 13.56 -2.89 -13.02
C TYR A 141 14.49 -1.99 -12.21
N ARG A 142 13.96 -0.89 -11.67
CA ARG A 142 14.69 0.01 -10.79
C ARG A 142 14.79 -0.58 -9.38
N GLY A 143 15.91 -1.25 -9.10
CA GLY A 143 16.13 -2.00 -7.88
C GLY A 143 15.41 -3.35 -7.80
N SER A 144 15.62 -4.05 -6.69
CA SER A 144 14.96 -5.32 -6.35
C SER A 144 14.71 -5.50 -4.84
N ILE A 145 13.72 -6.30 -4.48
CA ILE A 145 13.35 -6.67 -3.12
C ILE A 145 13.22 -8.19 -3.05
N TYR A 146 13.93 -8.81 -2.11
CA TYR A 146 13.92 -10.23 -1.84
C TYR A 146 13.34 -10.48 -0.45
N VAL A 147 12.41 -11.41 -0.36
CA VAL A 147 11.80 -11.87 0.90
C VAL A 147 12.03 -13.36 1.03
N ASP A 148 12.71 -13.78 2.10
CA ASP A 148 12.85 -15.18 2.47
C ASP A 148 11.83 -15.50 3.58
N THR A 149 11.07 -16.58 3.43
CA THR A 149 9.98 -16.98 4.34
C THR A 149 9.88 -18.50 4.48
N ASP A 150 9.50 -18.98 5.66
CA ASP A 150 9.13 -20.39 5.91
C ASP A 150 7.73 -20.76 5.42
N GLU A 151 6.96 -19.78 4.93
CA GLU A 151 5.67 -20.06 4.30
C GLU A 151 5.89 -20.89 3.03
N ASP A 152 5.21 -22.03 2.91
CA ASP A 152 5.04 -22.73 1.64
C ASP A 152 4.08 -21.91 0.75
N TYR A 153 4.58 -20.76 0.31
CA TYR A 153 3.77 -19.71 -0.28
C TYR A 153 3.12 -20.15 -1.59
N PHE A 154 3.75 -21.06 -2.33
CA PHE A 154 3.31 -21.47 -3.66
C PHE A 154 2.40 -22.71 -3.64
N ALA A 155 2.29 -23.43 -2.52
CA ALA A 155 1.32 -24.51 -2.38
C ALA A 155 -0.12 -23.98 -2.56
N ASP A 156 -0.94 -24.75 -3.29
CA ASP A 156 -2.37 -24.48 -3.53
C ASP A 156 -2.73 -23.19 -4.31
N ARG A 157 -1.83 -22.67 -5.15
CA ARG A 157 -2.06 -21.46 -5.97
C ARG A 157 -1.88 -21.70 -7.47
N ILE A 158 -2.77 -21.13 -8.28
CA ILE A 158 -2.67 -21.06 -9.75
C ILE A 158 -1.95 -19.77 -10.18
N SER A 159 -1.15 -19.82 -11.25
CA SER A 159 -0.55 -18.61 -11.84
C SER A 159 -1.63 -17.75 -12.52
N LEU A 160 -1.46 -16.43 -12.62
CA LEU A 160 -2.42 -15.57 -13.33
C LEU A 160 -2.54 -15.93 -14.81
N PRO A 161 -1.45 -16.16 -15.58
CA PRO A 161 -1.58 -16.66 -16.94
C PRO A 161 -2.46 -17.91 -17.01
N ASP A 162 -2.23 -18.89 -16.14
CA ASP A 162 -3.03 -20.11 -16.10
C ASP A 162 -4.49 -19.84 -15.67
N LEU A 163 -4.72 -18.91 -14.74
CA LEU A 163 -6.05 -18.50 -14.32
C LEU A 163 -6.81 -17.83 -15.47
N ILE A 164 -6.19 -16.87 -16.16
CA ILE A 164 -6.80 -16.17 -17.29
C ILE A 164 -7.14 -17.19 -18.38
N VAL A 165 -6.19 -18.01 -18.82
CA VAL A 165 -6.43 -19.04 -19.83
C VAL A 165 -7.54 -20.00 -19.39
N LYS A 166 -7.49 -20.48 -18.15
CA LYS A 166 -8.45 -21.46 -17.62
C LYS A 166 -9.88 -20.91 -17.54
N TYR A 167 -10.06 -19.64 -17.17
CA TYR A 167 -11.38 -19.11 -16.84
C TYR A 167 -11.95 -18.11 -17.84
N THR A 168 -11.12 -17.40 -18.62
CA THR A 168 -11.58 -16.51 -19.70
C THR A 168 -11.34 -17.11 -21.09
N GLY A 169 -10.37 -18.03 -21.23
CA GLY A 169 -9.95 -18.57 -22.52
C GLY A 169 -9.11 -17.61 -23.37
N LEU A 170 -8.71 -16.47 -22.81
CA LEU A 170 -7.89 -15.46 -23.48
C LEU A 170 -6.41 -15.77 -23.33
N ALA A 171 -5.62 -15.45 -24.35
CA ALA A 171 -4.17 -15.60 -24.28
C ALA A 171 -3.56 -14.46 -23.42
N PRO A 172 -2.54 -14.72 -22.57
CA PRO A 172 -1.96 -13.70 -21.69
C PRO A 172 -1.39 -12.47 -22.43
N GLU A 173 -0.99 -12.61 -23.68
CA GLU A 173 -0.51 -11.54 -24.57
C GLU A 173 -1.62 -10.61 -25.08
N GLU A 174 -2.88 -11.05 -25.02
CA GLU A 174 -4.05 -10.27 -25.46
C GLU A 174 -4.69 -9.49 -24.30
N VAL A 175 -4.23 -9.74 -23.08
CA VAL A 175 -4.88 -9.29 -21.85
C VAL A 175 -4.06 -8.24 -21.11
N ILE A 176 -4.75 -7.22 -20.64
CA ILE A 176 -4.26 -6.25 -19.67
C ILE A 176 -4.98 -6.51 -18.35
N ILE A 177 -4.22 -6.71 -17.27
CA ILE A 177 -4.83 -6.92 -15.95
C ILE A 177 -4.95 -5.58 -15.23
N HIS A 178 -6.17 -5.24 -14.81
CA HIS A 178 -6.47 -4.11 -13.96
C HIS A 178 -6.94 -4.59 -12.60
N TRP A 179 -6.16 -4.35 -11.54
CA TRP A 179 -6.49 -4.78 -10.18
C TRP A 179 -7.01 -3.61 -9.35
N HIS A 180 -8.14 -3.75 -8.66
CA HIS A 180 -8.70 -2.71 -7.80
C HIS A 180 -9.44 -3.23 -6.53
N ASN A 181 -9.79 -2.34 -5.58
CA ASN A 181 -10.46 -2.69 -4.30
C ASN A 181 -12.00 -2.55 -4.36
N THR A 182 -12.77 -3.42 -3.72
CA THR A 182 -14.25 -3.29 -3.69
C THR A 182 -14.83 -2.44 -2.53
N GLN A 183 -14.05 -2.15 -1.48
CA GLN A 183 -14.57 -1.61 -0.20
C GLN A 183 -14.48 -0.09 0.01
N TYR A 184 -13.60 0.62 -0.70
CA TYR A 184 -13.46 2.06 -0.52
C TYR A 184 -14.26 2.82 -1.58
N ARG A 185 -14.70 4.05 -1.27
CA ARG A 185 -15.02 5.05 -2.30
C ARG A 185 -13.69 5.67 -2.71
N TYR A 186 -13.45 5.75 -4.01
CA TYR A 186 -12.24 6.24 -4.68
C TYR A 186 -11.81 7.65 -4.26
N ILE A 187 -11.30 7.89 -3.04
CA ILE A 187 -11.02 9.27 -2.56
C ILE A 187 -9.68 9.80 -3.09
N TYR A 188 -8.72 8.93 -3.42
CA TYR A 188 -7.39 9.32 -3.91
C TYR A 188 -7.05 8.70 -5.28
N GLU A 189 -6.29 9.43 -6.10
CA GLU A 189 -5.83 8.99 -7.44
C GLU A 189 -5.01 7.70 -7.39
N GLY A 190 -4.33 7.40 -6.28
CA GLY A 190 -3.59 6.14 -6.08
C GLY A 190 -4.45 4.92 -5.74
N ASP A 191 -5.75 5.13 -5.49
CA ASP A 191 -6.65 4.03 -5.13
C ASP A 191 -7.33 3.41 -6.35
N ILE A 192 -7.31 4.06 -7.53
CA ILE A 192 -8.07 3.72 -8.77
C ILE A 192 -7.80 2.32 -9.34
N GLY A 193 -6.77 1.65 -8.82
CA GLY A 193 -6.31 0.35 -9.24
C GLY A 193 -4.91 0.43 -9.84
N MET A 194 -4.34 -0.74 -10.16
CA MET A 194 -3.04 -0.83 -10.82
C MET A 194 -3.15 -1.70 -12.07
N ILE A 195 -2.49 -1.26 -13.14
CA ILE A 195 -2.29 -2.07 -14.33
C ILE A 195 -1.05 -2.92 -14.14
N ILE A 196 -1.22 -4.24 -14.17
CA ILE A 196 -0.14 -5.21 -14.01
C ILE A 196 0.24 -5.73 -15.38
N LYS A 197 1.54 -5.73 -15.68
CA LYS A 197 2.06 -6.30 -16.91
C LYS A 197 1.94 -7.83 -16.85
N ASN A 198 1.73 -8.48 -17.99
CA ASN A 198 1.48 -9.92 -18.10
C ASN A 198 2.71 -10.81 -17.83
N ASN A 199 3.87 -10.22 -17.57
CA ASN A 199 5.14 -10.94 -17.37
C ASN A 199 5.35 -11.45 -15.93
N PHE A 200 4.41 -11.22 -15.01
CA PHE A 200 4.51 -11.72 -13.64
C PHE A 200 3.76 -13.05 -13.48
N PRO A 201 4.41 -14.10 -12.94
CA PRO A 201 3.68 -15.26 -12.47
C PRO A 201 2.98 -14.89 -11.15
N LEU A 202 1.72 -14.44 -11.24
CA LEU A 202 0.92 -14.22 -10.03
C LEU A 202 0.37 -15.56 -9.52
N TYR A 203 1.04 -16.14 -8.55
CA TYR A 203 0.51 -17.24 -7.75
C TYR A 203 -0.36 -16.66 -6.63
N SER A 204 -1.68 -16.56 -6.81
CA SER A 204 -2.61 -16.38 -5.69
C SER A 204 -4.06 -16.23 -6.15
N PHE A 205 -4.77 -17.36 -6.28
CA PHE A 205 -6.21 -17.40 -5.98
C PHE A 205 -6.51 -18.71 -5.27
N THR A 206 -6.71 -18.69 -3.95
CA THR A 206 -7.55 -19.71 -3.35
C THR A 206 -8.99 -19.30 -3.65
N ILE A 207 -9.67 -20.09 -4.49
CA ILE A 207 -11.11 -19.93 -4.79
C ILE A 207 -11.90 -20.44 -3.57
N SER A 208 -11.75 -19.74 -2.44
CA SER A 208 -12.49 -19.96 -1.19
C SER A 208 -12.34 -18.72 -0.30
N ASN A 209 -12.57 -18.84 1.02
CA ASN A 209 -12.89 -17.77 1.98
C ASN A 209 -12.02 -16.48 2.03
N LEU A 210 -10.93 -16.33 1.27
CA LEU A 210 -10.16 -15.09 1.21
C LEU A 210 -9.53 -14.87 -0.18
N SER A 211 -10.04 -13.88 -0.94
CA SER A 211 -9.28 -12.76 -1.56
C SER A 211 -10.06 -12.15 -2.72
N LEU A 212 -10.12 -12.78 -3.89
CA LEU A 212 -10.81 -12.25 -5.08
C LEU A 212 -12.34 -12.20 -4.90
N LYS A 213 -12.94 -11.03 -5.16
CA LYS A 213 -14.37 -10.73 -5.00
C LYS A 213 -15.14 -10.67 -6.31
N GLY A 214 -14.46 -10.43 -7.43
CA GLY A 214 -15.08 -10.48 -8.74
C GLY A 214 -14.06 -10.31 -9.86
N VAL A 215 -14.35 -10.91 -11.01
CA VAL A 215 -13.67 -10.65 -12.27
C VAL A 215 -14.67 -10.10 -13.29
N SER A 216 -14.27 -9.06 -14.00
CA SER A 216 -14.96 -8.62 -15.22
C SER A 216 -13.94 -8.49 -16.34
N VAL A 217 -14.42 -8.62 -17.58
CA VAL A 217 -13.55 -8.51 -18.75
C VAL A 217 -14.16 -7.48 -19.67
N ASP A 218 -13.41 -6.43 -19.98
CA ASP A 218 -13.79 -5.42 -20.94
C ASP A 218 -12.97 -5.58 -22.24
N ARG A 219 -13.50 -5.11 -23.37
CA ARG A 219 -12.82 -5.17 -24.66
C ARG A 219 -12.52 -3.78 -25.20
N VAL A 220 -11.31 -3.61 -25.74
CA VAL A 220 -10.84 -2.40 -26.42
C VAL A 220 -10.39 -2.76 -27.83
N HIS A 221 -10.88 -2.02 -28.82
CA HIS A 221 -10.55 -2.21 -30.24
C HIS A 221 -9.39 -1.29 -30.62
N PHE A 222 -8.20 -1.85 -30.82
CA PHE A 222 -7.02 -1.14 -31.33
C PHE A 222 -6.82 -1.42 -32.82
N ALA A 223 -5.93 -0.64 -33.46
CA ALA A 223 -5.57 -0.85 -34.87
C ALA A 223 -4.99 -2.26 -35.13
N GLN A 224 -4.25 -2.82 -34.17
CA GLN A 224 -3.63 -4.15 -34.26
C GLN A 224 -4.56 -5.29 -33.85
N GLY A 225 -5.83 -4.99 -33.57
CA GLY A 225 -6.84 -5.95 -33.13
C GLY A 225 -7.29 -5.73 -31.69
N ASP A 226 -8.08 -6.67 -31.21
CA ASP A 226 -8.73 -6.57 -29.91
C ASP A 226 -7.71 -6.78 -28.79
N ARG A 227 -7.90 -6.01 -27.71
CA ARG A 227 -7.26 -6.22 -26.42
C ARG A 227 -8.33 -6.31 -25.35
N TYR A 228 -8.11 -7.16 -24.38
CA TYR A 228 -9.05 -7.41 -23.31
C TYR A 228 -8.50 -6.88 -22.00
N VAL A 229 -9.29 -6.12 -21.26
CA VAL A 229 -8.95 -5.66 -19.92
C VAL A 229 -9.64 -6.58 -18.92
N VAL A 230 -8.87 -7.38 -18.19
CA VAL A 230 -9.40 -8.22 -17.12
C VAL A 230 -9.29 -7.46 -15.80
N HIS A 231 -10.45 -7.09 -15.26
CA HIS A 231 -10.60 -6.42 -13.98
C HIS A 231 -10.63 -7.46 -12.86
N LEU A 232 -9.68 -7.40 -11.94
CA LEU A 232 -9.65 -8.21 -10.73
C LEU A 232 -9.99 -7.31 -9.54
N SER A 233 -10.99 -7.70 -8.75
CA SER A 233 -11.43 -6.91 -7.60
C SER A 233 -11.34 -7.70 -6.30
N ASP A 234 -10.82 -7.11 -5.21
CA ASP A 234 -10.71 -7.76 -3.91
C ASP A 234 -10.84 -6.80 -2.70
N ASN A 235 -10.62 -7.32 -1.48
CA ASN A 235 -10.57 -6.52 -0.24
C ASN A 235 -9.15 -6.31 0.31
N SER A 236 -8.14 -6.89 -0.34
CA SER A 236 -6.76 -6.99 0.12
C SER A 236 -5.89 -5.85 -0.43
N TYR A 237 -6.35 -5.13 -1.45
CA TYR A 237 -5.76 -3.87 -1.89
C TYR A 237 -6.00 -2.73 -0.87
N LYS A 238 -5.36 -2.78 0.30
CA LYS A 238 -5.36 -1.66 1.26
C LYS A 238 -4.03 -0.91 1.16
N SER A 239 -4.03 0.24 0.50
CA SER A 239 -2.89 1.18 0.48
C SER A 239 -2.48 1.64 1.89
N SER A 240 -3.42 1.59 2.85
CA SER A 240 -3.23 1.89 4.27
C SER A 240 -2.64 0.74 5.11
N MET A 241 -2.36 -0.44 4.53
CA MET A 241 -1.75 -1.53 5.30
C MET A 241 -0.29 -1.18 5.68
N PRO A 242 0.09 -1.35 6.96
CA PRO A 242 1.47 -1.13 7.42
C PRO A 242 2.53 -1.88 6.61
N LYS A 243 2.17 -3.05 6.06
CA LYS A 243 3.03 -3.89 5.22
C LYS A 243 3.46 -3.20 3.93
N THR A 244 2.60 -2.40 3.31
CA THR A 244 2.85 -1.75 2.02
C THR A 244 4.00 -0.73 2.13
N GLY A 245 4.05 0.04 3.22
CA GLY A 245 5.15 0.99 3.48
C GLY A 245 6.54 0.34 3.62
N LEU A 246 6.61 -0.94 4.00
CA LEU A 246 7.89 -1.67 4.12
C LEU A 246 8.51 -1.98 2.74
N PHE A 247 7.68 -2.13 1.70
CA PHE A 247 8.06 -2.66 0.39
C PHE A 247 7.90 -1.68 -0.77
N THR A 248 7.08 -0.63 -0.60
CA THR A 248 6.73 0.32 -1.66
C THR A 248 7.01 1.79 -1.28
N GLY A 249 7.77 2.01 -0.20
CA GLY A 249 8.37 3.32 0.07
C GLY A 249 9.45 3.67 -0.97
N ASP A 250 9.99 4.87 -0.89
CA ASP A 250 10.92 5.41 -1.89
C ASP A 250 12.13 4.49 -2.07
N LEU A 251 12.27 3.92 -3.29
CA LEU A 251 13.14 2.79 -3.58
C LEU A 251 14.64 3.11 -3.51
N LEU A 252 14.96 4.39 -3.48
CA LEU A 252 16.32 4.92 -3.42
C LEU A 252 16.64 5.58 -2.07
N ALA A 253 15.68 5.70 -1.14
CA ALA A 253 15.89 6.30 0.18
C ALA A 253 16.19 5.23 1.25
N ILE A 254 16.95 4.18 0.90
CA ILE A 254 17.36 3.18 1.88
C ILE A 254 18.55 3.75 2.65
N ASP A 255 18.25 4.57 3.65
CA ASP A 255 18.91 4.40 4.92
C ASP A 255 18.25 3.19 5.61
N THR A 256 18.87 2.00 5.54
CA THR A 256 18.38 0.78 6.22
C THR A 256 18.24 0.97 7.73
N VAL A 257 18.85 2.01 8.29
CA VAL A 257 18.77 2.35 9.71
C VAL A 257 17.52 3.19 9.99
N PHE A 258 17.07 4.03 9.05
CA PHE A 258 15.96 4.99 9.24
C PHE A 258 14.92 4.96 8.09
N PRO A 259 14.09 3.91 7.97
CA PRO A 259 13.33 3.58 6.76
C PRO A 259 12.24 4.58 6.33
N CYS A 260 11.86 5.56 7.16
CA CYS A 260 10.91 6.62 6.80
C CYS A 260 11.42 8.02 7.18
N TYR A 261 12.74 8.15 7.33
CA TYR A 261 13.41 9.42 7.45
C TYR A 261 14.05 9.74 6.08
N VAL A 262 13.77 10.93 5.55
CA VAL A 262 14.29 11.39 4.26
C VAL A 262 15.41 12.39 4.52
N PRO A 263 16.70 12.00 4.40
CA PRO A 263 17.83 12.85 4.75
C PRO A 263 18.03 14.02 3.77
N ASP A 264 17.82 13.80 2.47
CA ASP A 264 18.18 14.73 1.39
C ASP A 264 16.97 15.48 0.81
N PHE A 265 15.97 15.78 1.65
CA PHE A 265 14.80 16.54 1.21
C PHE A 265 15.17 18.02 0.97
N ASP A 266 15.08 18.49 -0.28
CA ASP A 266 15.27 19.89 -0.62
C ASP A 266 14.13 20.75 -0.05
N VAL A 267 14.46 21.59 0.93
CA VAL A 267 13.50 22.38 1.69
C VAL A 267 13.24 23.68 0.95
N GLN A 268 12.34 23.63 -0.04
CA GLN A 268 11.72 24.85 -0.54
C GLN A 268 10.68 25.30 0.50
N GLU A 269 10.93 26.45 1.15
CA GLU A 269 10.07 26.97 2.22
C GLU A 269 8.63 27.25 1.73
N ASP A 270 8.48 27.57 0.44
CA ASP A 270 7.20 27.75 -0.21
C ASP A 270 6.37 26.45 -0.18
N GLY A 271 5.18 26.53 0.41
CA GLY A 271 4.26 25.38 0.51
C GLY A 271 4.44 24.50 1.75
N ILE A 272 5.30 24.87 2.70
CA ILE A 272 5.37 24.23 4.03
C ILE A 272 4.41 24.94 5.00
N PHE A 273 3.42 24.20 5.49
CA PHE A 273 2.43 24.73 6.42
C PHE A 273 2.96 24.72 7.86
N ASN A 274 2.60 25.76 8.62
CA ASN A 274 2.79 25.82 10.08
C ASN A 274 1.48 25.58 10.85
N TYR A 275 0.34 25.70 10.16
CA TYR A 275 -1.02 25.48 10.68
C TYR A 275 -1.88 24.85 9.59
N VAL A 276 -2.74 23.91 9.97
CA VAL A 276 -3.60 23.14 9.08
C VAL A 276 -4.90 22.74 9.79
N GLU A 277 -5.92 22.35 9.02
CA GLU A 277 -7.19 21.80 9.52
C GLU A 277 -6.99 20.49 10.32
N VAL A 278 -6.16 19.59 9.83
CA VAL A 278 -5.82 18.34 10.52
C VAL A 278 -4.32 18.23 10.69
N GLU A 279 -3.88 18.35 11.94
CA GLU A 279 -2.48 18.28 12.29
C GLU A 279 -1.91 16.85 12.28
N PRO A 280 -0.61 16.72 12.01
CA PRO A 280 0.02 15.41 11.86
C PRO A 280 0.33 14.80 13.23
N ARG A 281 0.06 13.52 13.44
CA ARG A 281 0.22 12.89 14.76
C ARG A 281 0.76 11.46 14.64
N PRO A 282 1.45 10.94 15.66
CA PRO A 282 1.82 9.53 15.68
C PRO A 282 0.58 8.63 15.61
N ARG A 283 0.70 7.57 14.81
CA ARG A 283 -0.21 6.43 14.78
C ARG A 283 -0.25 5.82 16.17
N ASN A 284 -1.45 5.55 16.65
CA ASN A 284 -1.74 5.05 18.01
C ASN A 284 -1.41 6.03 19.14
N GLY A 285 -1.19 7.32 18.84
CA GLY A 285 -1.09 8.38 19.85
C GLY A 285 0.31 8.58 20.45
N ILE A 286 0.41 9.60 21.31
CA ILE A 286 1.68 10.07 21.87
C ILE A 286 2.30 9.03 22.81
N ASP A 287 1.51 8.38 23.67
CA ASP A 287 2.02 7.39 24.63
C ASP A 287 2.67 6.20 23.93
N PHE A 288 2.08 5.75 22.81
CA PHE A 288 2.67 4.69 21.99
C PHE A 288 4.00 5.14 21.39
N TYR A 289 4.07 6.39 20.90
CA TYR A 289 5.30 6.94 20.34
C TYR A 289 6.42 7.05 21.39
N LEU A 290 6.11 7.54 22.59
CA LEU A 290 7.06 7.63 23.70
C LEU A 290 7.64 6.26 24.09
N LYS A 291 6.79 5.22 24.12
CA LYS A 291 7.24 3.82 24.36
C LYS A 291 8.18 3.34 23.26
N LYS A 292 7.88 3.67 22.00
CA LYS A 292 8.72 3.31 20.86
C LYS A 292 10.09 4.00 20.89
N LEU A 293 10.13 5.29 21.20
CA LEU A 293 11.38 6.03 21.40
C LEU A 293 12.20 5.39 22.54
N SER A 294 11.58 5.17 23.70
CA SER A 294 12.22 4.55 24.87
C SER A 294 12.81 3.17 24.54
N SER A 295 12.02 2.31 23.89
CA SER A 295 12.47 0.98 23.47
C SER A 295 13.62 1.03 22.47
N THR A 296 13.64 2.03 21.58
CA THR A 296 14.70 2.18 20.57
C THR A 296 16.02 2.62 21.19
N MET A 297 15.94 3.39 22.27
CA MET A 297 17.08 3.84 23.07
C MET A 297 17.52 2.81 24.12
N GLY A 298 16.85 1.64 24.19
CA GLY A 298 17.16 0.61 25.20
C GLY A 298 16.76 1.00 26.63
N LEU A 299 15.85 1.96 26.80
CA LEU A 299 15.41 2.43 28.11
C LEU A 299 14.38 1.47 28.74
N PRO A 300 14.37 1.34 30.07
CA PRO A 300 13.42 0.49 30.78
C PRO A 300 11.99 1.01 30.62
N ALA A 301 11.02 0.08 30.62
CA ALA A 301 9.60 0.41 30.50
C ALA A 301 9.04 1.16 31.73
N VAL A 302 9.68 0.98 32.88
CA VAL A 302 9.36 1.65 34.15
C VAL A 302 10.51 2.56 34.51
N LYS A 303 10.21 3.83 34.79
CA LYS A 303 11.18 4.84 35.19
C LYS A 303 11.93 4.39 36.46
N PRO A 304 13.28 4.33 36.45
CA PRO A 304 14.06 4.00 37.64
C PRO A 304 13.90 5.06 38.74
N SER A 305 13.93 4.63 40.00
CA SER A 305 13.94 5.55 41.16
C SER A 305 15.19 6.42 41.24
N THR A 306 16.26 6.04 40.54
CA THR A 306 17.52 6.78 40.41
C THR A 306 17.48 7.92 39.38
N ALA A 307 16.37 8.06 38.64
CA ALA A 307 16.18 9.16 37.70
C ALA A 307 15.85 10.46 38.46
N THR A 308 16.79 11.40 38.49
CA THR A 308 16.75 12.54 39.42
C THR A 308 16.56 13.90 38.76
N GLN A 309 16.93 14.07 37.49
CA GLN A 309 16.88 15.37 36.80
C GLN A 309 16.04 15.31 35.52
N ALA A 310 14.98 16.12 35.44
CA ALA A 310 14.19 16.30 34.23
C ALA A 310 14.84 17.35 33.31
N ASP A 311 15.03 17.01 32.04
CA ASP A 311 15.56 17.86 30.97
C ASP A 311 14.64 17.74 29.74
N SER A 312 14.90 18.53 28.71
CA SER A 312 14.14 18.46 27.46
C SER A 312 14.98 18.76 26.23
N ILE A 313 14.53 18.26 25.09
CA ILE A 313 15.03 18.63 23.77
C ILE A 313 13.87 19.15 22.91
N THR A 314 14.06 20.31 22.32
CA THR A 314 13.16 20.82 21.27
C THR A 314 13.68 20.43 19.91
N VAL A 315 12.89 19.67 19.16
CA VAL A 315 13.20 19.26 17.78
C VAL A 315 12.24 19.87 16.79
N GLN A 316 12.73 20.09 15.58
CA GLN A 316 11.94 20.49 14.42
C GLN A 316 12.18 19.52 13.27
N PHE A 317 11.11 19.19 12.56
CA PHE A 317 11.18 18.41 11.33
C PHE A 317 10.02 18.74 10.39
N ILE A 318 10.14 18.32 9.14
CA ILE A 318 9.07 18.40 8.16
C ILE A 318 8.38 17.05 8.07
N ILE A 319 7.07 17.05 8.11
CA ILE A 319 6.23 15.88 7.84
C ILE A 319 5.78 15.97 6.39
N LEU A 320 6.12 14.93 5.63
CA LEU A 320 5.82 14.83 4.21
C LEU A 320 4.36 14.40 3.99
N LYS A 321 3.90 14.51 2.74
CA LYS A 321 2.50 14.24 2.35
C LYS A 321 2.06 12.79 2.59
N ASP A 322 3.00 11.87 2.71
CA ASP A 322 2.80 10.45 3.00
C ASP A 322 3.02 10.09 4.48
N GLY A 323 3.36 11.08 5.31
CA GLY A 323 3.63 10.90 6.74
C GLY A 323 5.09 10.58 7.08
N MET A 324 6.00 10.52 6.10
CA MET A 324 7.43 10.42 6.38
C MET A 324 7.98 11.71 7.02
N ILE A 325 9.16 11.64 7.62
CA ILE A 325 9.81 12.78 8.25
C ILE A 325 11.08 13.16 7.48
N ALA A 326 11.32 14.46 7.31
CA ALA A 326 12.54 14.99 6.73
C ALA A 326 13.10 16.15 7.56
N ASN A 327 14.35 16.53 7.29
CA ASN A 327 15.00 17.73 7.86
C ASN A 327 14.87 17.81 9.39
N LEU A 328 15.12 16.68 10.07
CA LEU A 328 15.07 16.61 11.53
C LEU A 328 16.29 17.30 12.12
N LYS A 329 16.05 18.24 13.02
CA LYS A 329 17.11 18.96 13.74
C LYS A 329 16.70 19.30 15.17
N SER A 330 17.69 19.40 16.05
CA SER A 330 17.53 20.14 17.30
C SER A 330 17.35 21.63 17.01
N VAL A 331 16.46 22.28 17.75
CA VAL A 331 16.26 23.74 17.72
C VAL A 331 17.20 24.43 18.73
N GLU A 332 17.64 23.68 19.74
CA GLU A 332 18.55 24.13 20.79
C GLU A 332 19.99 23.71 20.49
N PRO A 333 21.01 24.33 21.10
CA PRO A 333 22.40 23.89 20.99
C PRO A 333 22.54 22.40 21.30
N ASP A 334 23.38 21.72 20.52
CA ASP A 334 23.49 20.28 20.60
C ASP A 334 24.15 19.85 21.92
N LYS A 335 23.55 18.87 22.60
CA LYS A 335 24.09 18.21 23.79
C LYS A 335 24.45 16.78 23.39
N SER A 336 25.45 16.19 24.05
CA SER A 336 25.93 14.85 23.70
C SER A 336 24.85 13.75 23.70
N ASP A 337 23.79 13.93 24.49
CA ASP A 337 22.67 13.01 24.64
C ASP A 337 21.49 13.27 23.67
N HIS A 338 21.52 14.38 22.92
CA HIS A 338 20.50 14.68 21.93
C HIS A 338 20.55 13.74 20.72
N GLU A 339 21.73 13.27 20.33
CA GLU A 339 21.87 12.41 19.14
C GLU A 339 21.15 11.07 19.29
N ASP A 340 21.12 10.50 20.50
CA ASP A 340 20.36 9.26 20.77
C ASP A 340 18.85 9.47 20.58
N ILE A 341 18.34 10.64 21.00
CA ILE A 341 16.93 11.00 20.82
C ILE A 341 16.63 11.26 19.34
N LEU A 342 17.48 11.99 18.63
CA LEU A 342 17.33 12.25 17.20
C LEU A 342 17.36 10.94 16.40
N THR A 343 18.31 10.05 16.72
CA THR A 343 18.41 8.71 16.17
C THR A 343 17.15 7.88 16.43
N ALA A 344 16.61 7.94 17.65
CA ALA A 344 15.37 7.25 18.00
C ALA A 344 14.16 7.81 17.21
N ILE A 345 14.09 9.13 17.00
CA ILE A 345 13.06 9.75 16.16
C ILE A 345 13.19 9.26 14.71
N LYS A 346 14.39 9.28 14.13
CA LYS A 346 14.64 8.80 12.76
C LYS A 346 14.22 7.32 12.60
N LYS A 347 14.60 6.45 13.54
CA LYS A 347 14.19 5.02 13.56
C LYS A 347 12.68 4.82 13.65
N ASN A 348 11.95 5.75 14.26
CA ASN A 348 10.50 5.69 14.44
C ASN A 348 9.73 6.65 13.53
N ALA A 349 10.36 7.21 12.49
CA ALA A 349 9.73 8.18 11.60
C ALA A 349 8.50 7.63 10.86
N CYS A 350 8.43 6.30 10.67
CA CYS A 350 7.36 5.65 9.92
C CYS A 350 5.98 5.76 10.56
N ILE A 351 5.86 6.18 11.82
CA ILE A 351 4.59 6.07 12.52
C ILE A 351 3.72 7.31 12.41
N TRP A 352 4.06 8.33 11.63
CA TRP A 352 3.28 9.57 11.59
C TRP A 352 2.15 9.55 10.57
N TRP A 353 1.02 10.18 10.92
CA TRP A 353 -0.02 10.59 9.96
C TRP A 353 0.37 11.93 9.32
N PRO A 354 0.09 12.14 8.02
CA PRO A 354 0.35 13.41 7.37
C PRO A 354 -0.63 14.49 7.86
N SER A 355 -0.27 15.74 7.57
CA SER A 355 -1.14 16.91 7.76
C SER A 355 -2.13 17.04 6.62
N VAL A 356 -3.35 17.54 6.88
CA VAL A 356 -4.37 17.77 5.85
C VAL A 356 -4.86 19.21 5.88
N GLN A 357 -4.90 19.84 4.71
CA GLN A 357 -5.49 21.17 4.47
C GLN A 357 -6.39 21.11 3.23
N GLY A 358 -7.64 21.54 3.33
CA GLY A 358 -8.58 21.51 2.22
C GLY A 358 -8.80 20.10 1.65
N GLY A 359 -8.78 19.08 2.53
CA GLY A 359 -8.93 17.66 2.16
C GLY A 359 -7.73 17.03 1.47
N ARG A 360 -6.58 17.73 1.35
CA ARG A 360 -5.36 17.21 0.70
C ARG A 360 -4.19 17.12 1.68
N PRO A 361 -3.35 16.06 1.60
CA PRO A 361 -2.10 16.02 2.36
C PRO A 361 -1.12 17.13 1.96
N VAL A 362 -0.53 17.79 2.94
CA VAL A 362 0.42 18.92 2.73
C VAL A 362 1.72 18.71 3.50
N LEU A 363 2.78 19.39 3.07
CA LEU A 363 4.03 19.47 3.83
C LEU A 363 3.79 20.30 5.10
N PHE A 364 4.28 19.83 6.24
CA PHE A 364 4.04 20.52 7.51
C PHE A 364 5.27 20.57 8.38
N ARG A 365 5.55 21.75 8.94
CA ARG A 365 6.62 21.96 9.91
C ARG A 365 6.14 21.63 11.31
N ARG A 366 6.64 20.55 11.87
CA ARG A 366 6.35 20.14 13.25
C ARG A 366 7.49 20.57 14.16
N LYS A 367 7.14 21.28 15.25
CA LYS A 367 8.01 21.47 16.42
C LYS A 367 7.49 20.65 17.59
N MET A 368 8.40 19.94 18.23
CA MET A 368 8.08 18.97 19.27
C MET A 368 9.11 19.06 20.38
N VAL A 369 8.65 19.07 21.63
CA VAL A 369 9.50 19.03 22.82
C VAL A 369 9.36 17.65 23.44
N ILE A 370 10.48 16.97 23.65
CA ILE A 370 10.56 15.70 24.36
C ILE A 370 11.15 15.97 25.74
N PHE A 371 10.46 15.53 26.79
CA PHE A 371 10.92 15.58 28.17
C PHE A 371 11.50 14.23 28.56
N TYR A 372 12.62 14.23 29.27
CA TYR A 372 13.33 13.03 29.67
C TYR A 372 14.05 13.23 30.99
N SER A 373 14.37 12.14 31.68
CA SER A 373 15.10 12.18 32.95
C SER A 373 16.45 11.51 32.87
N LYS A 374 17.41 12.02 33.64
CA LYS A 374 18.80 11.54 33.72
C LYS A 374 19.14 10.94 35.08
N ASP A 375 20.16 10.07 35.09
CA ASP A 375 20.88 9.71 36.31
C ASP A 375 21.91 10.77 36.71
N GLN A 376 22.58 10.57 37.85
CA GLN A 376 23.63 11.47 38.35
C GLN A 376 24.88 11.54 37.45
N LYS A 377 25.05 10.60 36.52
CA LYS A 377 26.15 10.57 35.56
C LYS A 377 25.77 11.26 34.23
N GLY A 378 24.53 11.75 34.12
CA GLY A 378 24.00 12.43 32.94
C GLY A 378 23.41 11.51 31.88
N ASN A 379 23.32 10.19 32.10
CA ASN A 379 22.73 9.28 31.13
C ASN A 379 21.20 9.35 31.18
N ILE A 380 20.55 9.27 30.02
CA ILE A 380 19.08 9.22 29.93
C ILE A 380 18.58 7.90 30.52
N GLN A 381 17.59 7.99 31.41
CA GLN A 381 16.97 6.86 32.10
C GLN A 381 15.49 6.66 31.72
N SER A 382 14.81 7.72 31.28
CA SER A 382 13.40 7.63 30.85
C SER A 382 13.03 8.76 29.88
N ILE A 383 12.10 8.48 28.96
CA ILE A 383 11.35 9.52 28.24
C ILE A 383 10.03 9.74 28.97
N ASP A 384 9.84 10.94 29.50
CA ASP A 384 8.78 11.26 30.44
C ASP A 384 7.54 11.89 29.78
N GLY A 385 7.71 12.52 28.62
CA GLY A 385 6.58 13.19 27.97
C GLY A 385 6.93 13.88 26.67
N LEU A 386 5.90 14.36 25.99
CA LEU A 386 6.01 15.08 24.72
C LEU A 386 4.96 16.17 24.63
N LYS A 387 5.35 17.34 24.09
CA LYS A 387 4.45 18.45 23.78
C LYS A 387 4.73 19.03 22.40
N TYR A 388 3.69 19.46 21.69
CA TYR A 388 3.84 20.22 20.45
C TYR A 388 4.01 21.71 20.73
N ARG A 389 4.81 22.38 19.89
CA ARG A 389 4.99 23.83 19.91
C ARG A 389 4.58 24.40 18.56
N TYR A 390 4.07 25.63 18.58
CA TYR A 390 3.65 26.34 17.38
C TYR A 390 4.47 27.61 17.23
N ASN A 391 4.81 27.94 15.99
CA ASN A 391 5.40 29.24 15.66
C ASN A 391 4.27 30.25 15.63
N PHE A 392 4.03 30.96 16.75
CA PHE A 392 3.11 32.09 16.72
C PHE A 392 3.69 33.15 15.78
N VAL A 393 3.02 33.39 14.65
CA VAL A 393 3.18 34.66 13.96
C VAL A 393 2.40 35.65 14.82
N GLN A 394 3.11 36.57 15.50
CA GLN A 394 2.47 37.77 16.00
C GLN A 394 1.92 38.51 14.77
N THR A 395 0.62 38.38 14.52
CA THR A 395 -0.07 39.32 13.65
C THR A 395 -0.05 40.66 14.39
N ASN A 396 0.95 41.49 14.09
CA ASN A 396 0.96 42.90 14.41
C ASN A 396 -0.14 43.59 13.59
N ASN A 397 -1.39 43.38 13.95
CA ASN A 397 -2.47 44.27 13.56
C ASN A 397 -2.54 45.36 14.62
N LYS A 398 -1.88 46.49 14.33
CA LYS A 398 -2.18 47.76 14.98
C LYS A 398 -3.65 48.14 14.66
N PRO A 399 -4.36 48.79 15.59
CA PRO A 399 -5.77 49.15 15.44
C PRO A 399 -6.03 50.11 14.28
#